data_AF-A0AAD7DFB3-F1
#
_entry.id   AF-A0AAD7DFB3-F1
#
_cell.length_a   1.000
_cell.length_b   1.000
_cell.length_c   1.000
_cell.angle_alpha   90.00
_cell.angle_beta   90.00
_cell.angle_gamma   90.00
#
_symmetry.space_group_name_H-M   'P 1'
#
loop_
_entity.id
_entity.type
_entity.pdbx_description
1 polymer ?
#
loop_
_entity_poly.entity_id
_entity_poly.type
_entity_poly.pdbx_seq_one_letter_code
_entity_poly.pdbx_strand_id
1 'polypeptide(L)'
;MEISHLIPVDTFQSGFTACPFLLLDKVDSVPLKDSELGVHKVTSRTNHPLVVPPAAADTVDWPAPSLAWEAFYPQGSINPPARIPGGFGFYLSGPPAFAAKLESGATHVVLSYRMMLQSGWEWVKGGKLPGVFGGEGDFSYACAGGRQDSRCKCFNIRPMWRSKGLGELYTYLPLTANNRERLLAVPPSSKENSDYGFSVGRSAFKFDIAVGKWVSLSFRVKLNTVGAEDGELELWVEGKSVIKAVGLTLRDSEHSRIKGAHFQTFFGGHQDDWASSKDQRAWFADLSGVIIE
;
A
#
# COMPACT_ATOMS: atom_id res chain seq x y z
N MET A 1 6.89 12.97 22.61
CA MET A 1 7.23 11.76 21.85
C MET A 1 7.07 12.15 20.40
N GLU A 2 8.13 12.07 19.58
CA GLU A 2 7.95 12.16 18.14
C GLU A 2 7.06 11.00 17.70
N ILE A 3 5.97 11.31 17.00
CA ILE A 3 5.05 10.31 16.50
C ILE A 3 5.82 9.50 15.45
N SER A 4 5.88 8.18 15.62
CA SER A 4 6.54 7.27 14.68
C SER A 4 5.99 7.48 13.27
N HIS A 5 6.86 7.64 12.27
CA HIS A 5 6.40 7.80 10.87
C HIS A 5 5.58 6.59 10.37
N LEU A 6 5.78 5.41 10.96
CA LEU A 6 4.99 4.20 10.68
C LEU A 6 3.60 4.23 11.33
N ILE A 7 3.40 4.95 12.43
CA ILE A 7 2.10 5.06 13.11
C ILE A 7 1.87 6.56 13.40
N PRO A 8 1.51 7.36 12.37
CA PRO A 8 1.34 8.81 12.48
C PRO A 8 0.02 9.21 13.17
N VAL A 9 -0.34 8.53 14.26
CA VAL A 9 -1.57 8.75 15.04
C VAL A 9 -1.29 8.60 16.54
N ASP A 10 -1.98 9.38 17.35
CA ASP A 10 -1.74 9.43 18.81
C ASP A 10 -2.55 8.39 19.60
N THR A 11 -3.63 7.87 19.01
CA THR A 11 -4.59 7.00 19.70
C THR A 11 -4.95 5.79 18.86
N PHE A 12 -4.86 4.60 19.46
CA PHE A 12 -5.30 3.34 18.89
C PHE A 12 -5.61 2.31 19.99
N GLN A 13 -6.36 1.28 19.64
CA GLN A 13 -6.80 0.22 20.55
C GLN A 13 -5.80 -0.93 20.64
N SER A 14 -5.19 -1.29 19.50
CA SER A 14 -4.21 -2.37 19.39
C SER A 14 -3.51 -2.31 18.04
N GLY A 15 -2.36 -2.96 17.92
CA GLY A 15 -1.68 -3.11 16.65
C GLY A 15 -0.59 -4.17 16.67
N PHE A 16 0.16 -4.22 15.59
CA PHE A 16 1.38 -5.01 15.45
C PHE A 16 2.45 -4.20 14.73
N THR A 17 3.70 -4.60 14.92
CA THR A 17 4.83 -4.06 14.15
C THR A 17 5.88 -5.13 13.89
N ALA A 18 6.41 -5.13 12.67
CA ALA A 18 7.64 -5.85 12.32
C ALA A 18 8.90 -4.99 12.46
N CYS A 19 8.77 -3.75 12.95
CA CYS A 19 9.91 -2.89 13.28
C CYS A 19 10.38 -3.19 14.71
N PRO A 20 11.57 -3.78 14.91
CA PRO A 20 12.04 -4.14 16.25
C PRO A 20 12.36 -2.92 17.14
N PHE A 21 12.42 -1.72 16.56
CA PHE A 21 12.71 -0.48 17.25
C PHE A 21 11.45 0.31 17.65
N LEU A 22 10.28 -0.11 17.14
CA LEU A 22 9.01 0.55 17.44
C LEU A 22 8.36 -0.07 18.67
N LEU A 23 8.78 0.40 19.85
CA LEU A 23 8.27 -0.06 21.14
C LEU A 23 7.13 0.83 21.62
N LEU A 24 5.90 0.45 21.27
CA LEU A 24 4.68 1.14 21.70
C LEU A 24 3.80 0.22 22.53
N ASP A 25 3.13 0.78 23.55
CA ASP A 25 2.08 0.07 24.28
C ASP A 25 0.97 -0.35 23.32
N LYS A 26 0.37 -1.54 23.56
CA LYS A 26 -0.68 -2.15 22.73
C LYS A 26 -0.26 -2.51 21.29
N VAL A 27 1.03 -2.42 20.94
CA VAL A 27 1.55 -2.86 19.64
C VAL A 27 2.40 -4.10 19.84
N ASP A 28 1.93 -5.24 19.32
CA ASP A 28 2.65 -6.50 19.41
C ASP A 28 3.83 -6.53 18.42
N SER A 29 5.02 -6.88 18.91
CA SER A 29 6.17 -7.12 18.04
C SER A 29 6.06 -8.49 17.37
N VAL A 30 6.10 -8.52 16.04
CA VAL A 30 6.04 -9.74 15.23
C VAL A 30 7.17 -9.79 14.22
N PRO A 31 7.76 -10.94 13.88
CA PRO A 31 8.80 -10.99 12.87
C PRO A 31 8.22 -10.77 11.46
N LEU A 32 9.03 -10.22 10.55
CA LEU A 32 8.71 -10.09 9.13
C LEU A 32 8.74 -11.48 8.47
N LYS A 33 7.66 -12.24 8.60
CA LYS A 33 7.54 -13.62 8.14
C LYS A 33 6.11 -13.94 7.73
N ASP A 34 5.96 -14.63 6.61
CA ASP A 34 4.66 -14.99 6.03
C ASP A 34 3.68 -15.63 7.01
N SER A 35 4.17 -16.58 7.83
CA SER A 35 3.35 -17.29 8.82
C SER A 35 2.81 -16.38 9.92
N GLU A 36 3.56 -15.35 10.30
CA GLU A 36 3.18 -14.43 11.38
C GLU A 36 2.31 -13.28 10.90
N LEU A 37 2.35 -12.98 9.59
CA LEU A 37 1.67 -11.83 8.99
C LEU A 37 0.39 -12.22 8.23
N GLY A 38 0.01 -13.50 8.27
CA GLY A 38 -1.17 -13.99 7.60
C GLY A 38 -1.08 -13.83 6.07
N VAL A 39 0.10 -14.06 5.50
CA VAL A 39 0.33 -13.99 4.05
C VAL A 39 -0.43 -15.11 3.35
N HIS A 40 -1.19 -14.75 2.31
CA HIS A 40 -2.02 -15.67 1.54
C HIS A 40 -2.15 -15.20 0.08
N LYS A 41 -2.66 -16.09 -0.79
CA LYS A 41 -2.83 -15.84 -2.24
C LYS A 41 -1.55 -15.29 -2.90
N VAL A 42 -0.41 -15.93 -2.62
CA VAL A 42 0.89 -15.59 -3.20
C VAL A 42 0.88 -15.82 -4.71
N THR A 43 1.42 -14.87 -5.46
CA THR A 43 1.54 -14.93 -6.92
C THR A 43 2.61 -15.94 -7.31
N SER A 44 2.25 -17.00 -8.03
CA SER A 44 3.12 -18.16 -8.28
C SER A 44 4.33 -17.92 -9.20
N ARG A 45 4.32 -16.85 -10.01
CA ARG A 45 5.38 -16.58 -11.01
C ARG A 45 6.51 -15.68 -10.51
N THR A 46 6.45 -15.29 -9.23
CA THR A 46 7.35 -14.34 -8.59
C THR A 46 7.60 -14.78 -7.15
N ASN A 47 8.75 -14.42 -6.59
CA ASN A 47 9.09 -14.72 -5.21
C ASN A 47 9.35 -13.42 -4.43
N HIS A 48 9.20 -13.48 -3.11
CA HIS A 48 9.50 -12.39 -2.17
C HIS A 48 10.47 -12.86 -1.08
N PRO A 49 11.73 -13.20 -1.43
CA PRO A 49 12.66 -13.74 -0.44
C PRO A 49 12.92 -12.72 0.67
N LEU A 50 13.01 -13.23 1.90
CA LEU A 50 13.47 -12.47 3.05
C LEU A 50 15.00 -12.41 3.01
N VAL A 51 15.56 -11.21 2.88
CA VAL A 51 17.00 -10.98 2.70
C VAL A 51 17.52 -9.93 3.67
N VAL A 52 18.84 -9.87 3.84
CA VAL A 52 19.50 -8.69 4.41
C VAL A 52 19.59 -7.64 3.30
N PRO A 53 18.93 -6.46 3.43
CA PRO A 53 18.96 -5.43 2.41
C PRO A 53 20.36 -4.78 2.31
N PRO A 54 20.69 -4.12 1.18
CA PRO A 54 21.94 -3.37 1.09
C PRO A 54 21.94 -2.20 2.08
N ALA A 55 23.14 -1.71 2.42
CA ALA A 55 23.29 -0.54 3.27
C ALA A 55 22.60 0.68 2.65
N ALA A 56 21.85 1.43 3.46
CA ALA A 56 21.27 2.70 3.05
C ALA A 56 22.38 3.75 2.87
N ALA A 57 22.18 4.67 1.92
CA ALA A 57 23.13 5.72 1.58
C ALA A 57 23.36 6.71 2.75
N ASP A 58 22.38 6.86 3.64
CA ASP A 58 22.49 7.68 4.85
C ASP A 58 21.93 6.92 6.06
N THR A 59 22.50 7.18 7.24
CA THR A 59 21.92 6.77 8.53
C THR A 59 21.01 7.91 9.01
N VAL A 60 19.70 7.72 8.89
CA VAL A 60 18.69 8.62 9.47
C VAL A 60 18.55 8.28 10.96
N ASP A 61 17.89 9.15 11.73
CA ASP A 61 17.57 8.99 13.17
C ASP A 61 16.91 7.65 13.54
N TRP A 62 16.39 6.90 12.57
CA TRP A 62 15.83 5.56 12.73
C TRP A 62 16.75 4.46 12.18
N PRO A 63 17.07 3.42 12.97
CA PRO A 63 17.90 2.31 12.51
C PRO A 63 17.35 1.66 11.23
N ALA A 64 18.23 1.30 10.30
CA ALA A 64 17.83 0.60 9.08
C ALA A 64 17.28 -0.80 9.39
N PRO A 65 16.30 -1.33 8.63
CA PRO A 65 15.85 -2.70 8.76
C PRO A 65 16.99 -3.69 8.51
N SER A 66 17.10 -4.71 9.36
CA SER A 66 18.07 -5.79 9.20
C SER A 66 17.59 -6.88 8.24
N LEU A 67 16.27 -6.97 8.01
CA LEU A 67 15.64 -7.92 7.10
C LEU A 67 14.53 -7.22 6.30
N ALA A 68 14.38 -7.63 5.04
CA ALA A 68 13.36 -7.09 4.15
C ALA A 68 12.91 -8.16 3.14
N TRP A 69 11.66 -8.06 2.68
CA TRP A 69 11.23 -8.75 1.47
C TRP A 69 11.83 -8.06 0.25
N GLU A 70 12.54 -8.80 -0.59
CA GLU A 70 13.08 -8.29 -1.86
C GLU A 70 12.10 -8.50 -3.00
N ALA A 71 11.87 -7.45 -3.78
CA ALA A 71 11.26 -7.50 -5.09
C ALA A 71 12.36 -7.42 -6.16
N PHE A 72 12.40 -8.41 -7.05
CA PHE A 72 13.28 -8.40 -8.21
C PHE A 72 12.50 -8.10 -9.49
N TYR A 73 12.90 -7.08 -10.23
CA TYR A 73 12.30 -6.67 -11.50
C TYR A 73 13.31 -6.95 -12.62
N PRO A 74 13.20 -8.10 -13.33
CA PRO A 74 14.06 -8.39 -14.47
C PRO A 74 13.91 -7.32 -15.56
N GLN A 75 14.95 -7.08 -16.34
CA GLN A 75 14.86 -6.31 -17.58
C GLN A 75 13.71 -6.86 -18.46
N GLY A 76 12.87 -5.97 -18.97
CA GLY A 76 11.69 -6.34 -19.76
C GLY A 76 10.47 -6.75 -18.95
N SER A 77 10.52 -6.74 -17.61
CA SER A 77 9.36 -7.08 -16.78
C SER A 77 8.31 -5.96 -16.71
N ILE A 78 7.04 -6.32 -16.83
CA ILE A 78 5.88 -5.40 -16.73
C ILE A 78 4.94 -5.95 -15.63
N ASN A 79 3.68 -6.21 -15.95
CA ASN A 79 2.66 -6.68 -15.04
C ASN A 79 2.74 -8.21 -14.83
N PRO A 80 2.15 -8.75 -13.75
CA PRO A 80 2.24 -10.18 -13.42
C PRO A 80 1.83 -11.16 -14.55
N PRO A 81 0.83 -10.84 -15.40
CA PRO A 81 0.48 -11.67 -16.56
C PRO A 81 1.44 -11.57 -17.75
N ALA A 82 2.38 -10.62 -17.78
CA ALA A 82 3.30 -10.43 -18.90
C ALA A 82 4.21 -11.66 -19.11
N ARG A 83 4.84 -11.72 -20.28
CA ARG A 83 5.82 -12.77 -20.61
C ARG A 83 6.93 -12.85 -19.57
N ILE A 84 7.47 -11.70 -19.16
CA ILE A 84 8.49 -11.58 -18.11
C ILE A 84 7.81 -10.95 -16.88
N PRO A 85 7.51 -11.72 -15.84
CA PRO A 85 6.97 -11.19 -14.59
C PRO A 85 8.10 -10.53 -13.77
N GLY A 86 7.76 -9.53 -12.97
CA GLY A 86 8.70 -8.84 -12.09
C GLY A 86 8.03 -8.33 -10.83
N GLY A 87 8.84 -8.10 -9.80
CA GLY A 87 8.40 -7.79 -8.45
C GLY A 87 7.83 -9.02 -7.75
N PHE A 88 6.77 -8.83 -6.98
CA PHE A 88 6.02 -9.92 -6.32
C PHE A 88 4.59 -9.48 -5.98
N GLY A 89 3.75 -10.43 -5.55
CA GLY A 89 2.39 -10.12 -5.09
C GLY A 89 1.82 -11.15 -4.14
N PHE A 90 1.24 -10.68 -3.03
CA PHE A 90 0.41 -11.47 -2.12
C PHE A 90 -0.58 -10.56 -1.38
N TYR A 91 -1.47 -11.17 -0.61
CA TYR A 91 -2.32 -10.48 0.36
C TYR A 91 -1.88 -10.85 1.76
N LEU A 92 -2.07 -9.94 2.72
CA LEU A 92 -1.79 -10.20 4.12
C LEU A 92 -2.89 -9.59 4.98
N SER A 93 -3.26 -10.30 6.04
CA SER A 93 -4.27 -9.84 7.01
C SER A 93 -3.66 -9.38 8.34
N GLY A 94 -2.35 -9.53 8.51
CA GLY A 94 -1.65 -9.30 9.77
C GLY A 94 -1.70 -10.52 10.70
N PRO A 95 -1.12 -10.39 11.91
CA PRO A 95 -1.14 -11.46 12.91
C PRO A 95 -2.56 -11.86 13.31
N PRO A 96 -2.77 -13.10 13.81
CA PRO A 96 -4.10 -13.63 14.08
C PRO A 96 -5.00 -12.72 14.92
N ALA A 97 -4.47 -12.08 15.96
CA ALA A 97 -5.22 -11.17 16.81
C ALA A 97 -5.66 -9.89 16.07
N PHE A 98 -4.80 -9.34 15.21
CA PHE A 98 -5.13 -8.19 14.37
C PHE A 98 -6.17 -8.55 13.31
N ALA A 99 -5.95 -9.67 12.60
CA ALA A 99 -6.86 -10.17 11.58
C ALA A 99 -8.26 -10.47 12.16
N ALA A 100 -8.35 -11.05 13.35
CA ALA A 100 -9.61 -11.29 14.03
C ALA A 100 -10.39 -10.00 14.30
N LYS A 101 -9.70 -8.93 14.71
CA LYS A 101 -10.33 -7.62 14.93
C LYS A 101 -10.83 -6.99 13.63
N LEU A 102 -10.05 -7.09 12.55
CA LEU A 102 -10.50 -6.67 11.22
C LEU A 102 -11.80 -7.38 10.82
N GLU A 103 -11.87 -8.70 10.99
CA GLU A 103 -13.07 -9.48 10.67
C GLU A 103 -14.25 -9.13 11.59
N SER A 104 -13.99 -8.84 12.86
CA SER A 104 -15.03 -8.48 13.84
C SER A 104 -15.66 -7.09 13.64
N GLY A 105 -15.11 -6.26 12.74
CA GLY A 105 -15.73 -5.00 12.35
C GLY A 105 -14.89 -3.75 12.57
N ALA A 106 -13.57 -3.84 12.75
CA ALA A 106 -12.71 -2.65 12.76
C ALA A 106 -12.97 -1.80 11.50
N THR A 107 -13.24 -0.51 11.70
CA THR A 107 -13.62 0.44 10.66
C THR A 107 -12.51 1.44 10.37
N HIS A 108 -11.53 1.60 11.27
CA HIS A 108 -10.52 2.63 11.16
C HIS A 108 -9.14 2.06 11.49
N VAL A 109 -8.25 2.02 10.50
CA VAL A 109 -6.90 1.46 10.67
C VAL A 109 -5.83 2.38 10.13
N VAL A 110 -4.61 2.19 10.64
CA VAL A 110 -3.39 2.56 9.94
C VAL A 110 -2.67 1.28 9.55
N LEU A 111 -2.20 1.19 8.31
CA LEU A 111 -1.25 0.18 7.85
C LEU A 111 -0.06 0.90 7.24
N SER A 112 1.15 0.43 7.50
CA SER A 112 2.38 1.10 7.06
C SER A 112 3.52 0.12 6.83
N TYR A 113 4.53 0.58 6.10
CA TYR A 113 5.77 -0.16 5.87
C TYR A 113 6.90 0.82 5.54
N ARG A 114 8.15 0.35 5.68
CA ARG A 114 9.30 1.01 5.06
C ARG A 114 9.63 0.35 3.72
N MET A 115 10.07 1.13 2.76
CA MET A 115 10.59 0.64 1.48
C MET A 115 11.89 1.35 1.09
N MET A 116 12.68 0.68 0.25
CA MET A 116 13.86 1.24 -0.39
C MET A 116 13.92 0.77 -1.85
N LEU A 117 14.28 1.67 -2.75
CA LEU A 117 14.55 1.40 -4.15
C LEU A 117 16.06 1.30 -4.37
N GLN A 118 16.52 0.41 -5.25
CA GLN A 118 17.93 0.29 -5.60
C GLN A 118 18.53 1.62 -6.08
N SER A 119 19.76 1.91 -5.65
CA SER A 119 20.52 3.05 -6.17
C SER A 119 20.57 3.05 -7.70
N GLY A 120 20.32 4.22 -8.29
CA GLY A 120 20.23 4.36 -9.74
C GLY A 120 18.92 3.82 -10.34
N TRP A 121 17.84 3.78 -9.57
CA TRP A 121 16.50 3.37 -10.02
C TRP A 121 16.05 4.10 -11.30
N GLU A 122 15.53 3.35 -12.25
CA GLU A 122 14.96 3.82 -13.51
C GLU A 122 13.43 3.67 -13.49
N TRP A 123 12.75 4.82 -13.50
CA TRP A 123 11.31 4.93 -13.26
C TRP A 123 10.42 4.40 -14.39
N VAL A 124 10.93 4.43 -15.62
CA VAL A 124 10.17 4.18 -16.86
C VAL A 124 8.88 5.03 -16.84
N LYS A 125 7.70 4.41 -17.01
CA LYS A 125 6.39 5.08 -16.98
C LYS A 125 5.69 4.96 -15.63
N GLY A 126 6.07 3.97 -14.82
CA GLY A 126 5.51 3.77 -13.51
C GLY A 126 5.37 2.30 -13.11
N GLY A 127 4.84 2.10 -11.92
CA GLY A 127 4.55 0.79 -11.37
C GLY A 127 3.77 0.86 -10.07
N LYS A 128 3.38 -0.31 -9.58
CA LYS A 128 2.52 -0.47 -8.40
C LYS A 128 3.34 -0.68 -7.14
N LEU A 129 2.82 -0.18 -6.03
CA LEU A 129 3.34 -0.44 -4.70
C LEU A 129 2.24 -1.03 -3.78
N PRO A 130 2.65 -1.69 -2.68
CA PRO A 130 1.75 -2.23 -1.67
C PRO A 130 0.83 -1.17 -1.06
N GLY A 131 -0.39 -1.57 -0.70
CA GLY A 131 -1.36 -0.69 -0.05
C GLY A 131 -2.53 -1.46 0.55
N VAL A 132 -3.56 -0.73 1.00
CA VAL A 132 -4.67 -1.30 1.78
C VAL A 132 -5.76 -1.85 0.86
N PHE A 133 -6.40 -2.94 1.26
CA PHE A 133 -7.56 -3.48 0.56
C PHE A 133 -8.67 -3.90 1.52
N GLY A 134 -9.86 -4.04 0.97
CA GLY A 134 -11.02 -4.54 1.69
C GLY A 134 -12.20 -4.81 0.79
N GLY A 135 -13.29 -5.25 1.41
CA GLY A 135 -14.50 -5.64 0.71
C GLY A 135 -15.29 -6.72 1.45
N GLU A 136 -16.31 -7.22 0.78
CA GLU A 136 -17.19 -8.28 1.25
C GLU A 136 -16.62 -9.67 0.89
N GLY A 137 -16.27 -10.47 1.89
CA GLY A 137 -15.78 -11.84 1.69
C GLY A 137 -14.68 -11.92 0.62
N ASP A 138 -14.83 -12.87 -0.32
CA ASP A 138 -13.90 -13.04 -1.44
C ASP A 138 -13.97 -11.95 -2.51
N PHE A 139 -15.01 -11.11 -2.52
CA PHE A 139 -15.03 -9.95 -3.42
C PHE A 139 -13.95 -8.93 -3.05
N SER A 140 -13.44 -8.95 -1.82
CA SER A 140 -12.31 -8.08 -1.42
C SER A 140 -11.07 -8.22 -2.31
N TYR A 141 -10.84 -9.40 -2.91
CA TYR A 141 -9.71 -9.65 -3.81
C TYR A 141 -9.98 -9.23 -5.27
N ALA A 142 -11.18 -8.72 -5.58
CA ALA A 142 -11.61 -8.42 -6.94
C ALA A 142 -11.24 -7.03 -7.45
N CYS A 143 -10.87 -6.10 -6.57
CA CYS A 143 -10.59 -4.70 -6.91
C CYS A 143 -9.15 -4.50 -7.42
N ALA A 144 -8.82 -5.14 -8.55
CA ALA A 144 -7.55 -4.95 -9.25
C ALA A 144 -7.72 -5.11 -10.77
N GLY A 145 -6.82 -4.50 -11.55
CA GLY A 145 -6.85 -4.60 -13.02
C GLY A 145 -7.97 -3.76 -13.65
N GLY A 146 -8.50 -4.22 -14.79
CA GLY A 146 -9.58 -3.54 -15.53
C GLY A 146 -10.99 -4.06 -15.24
N ARG A 147 -11.17 -4.84 -14.16
CA ARG A 147 -12.47 -5.43 -13.84
C ARG A 147 -13.48 -4.35 -13.42
N GLN A 148 -14.64 -4.34 -14.07
CA GLN A 148 -15.71 -3.38 -13.81
C GLN A 148 -16.85 -3.97 -12.95
N ASP A 149 -16.98 -5.29 -12.88
CA ASP A 149 -18.09 -5.93 -12.16
C ASP A 149 -17.91 -5.94 -10.64
N SER A 150 -19.00 -5.70 -9.90
CA SER A 150 -19.06 -5.74 -8.42
C SER A 150 -18.08 -4.80 -7.73
N ARG A 151 -17.75 -3.67 -8.35
CA ARG A 151 -16.81 -2.67 -7.79
C ARG A 151 -17.29 -1.99 -6.52
N CYS A 152 -18.58 -2.04 -6.22
CA CYS A 152 -19.11 -1.60 -4.94
C CYS A 152 -18.74 -2.55 -3.77
N LYS A 153 -18.42 -3.82 -4.06
CA LYS A 153 -18.15 -4.85 -3.04
C LYS A 153 -16.72 -4.89 -2.53
N CYS A 154 -15.84 -4.03 -3.05
CA CYS A 154 -14.44 -4.00 -2.65
C CYS A 154 -13.84 -2.62 -2.80
N PHE A 155 -12.70 -2.42 -2.14
CA PHE A 155 -11.83 -1.29 -2.40
C PHE A 155 -10.38 -1.73 -2.40
N ASN A 156 -9.55 -1.00 -3.14
CA ASN A 156 -8.11 -1.22 -3.19
C ASN A 156 -7.39 0.11 -3.35
N ILE A 157 -6.49 0.41 -2.43
CA ILE A 157 -5.85 1.72 -2.28
C ILE A 157 -4.34 1.47 -2.31
N ARG A 158 -3.72 1.67 -3.47
CA ARG A 158 -2.30 1.38 -3.68
C ARG A 158 -1.58 2.59 -4.24
N PRO A 159 -0.36 2.91 -3.79
CA PRO A 159 0.45 3.90 -4.47
C PRO A 159 0.88 3.42 -5.84
N MET A 160 1.20 4.39 -6.69
CA MET A 160 2.03 4.17 -7.87
C MET A 160 3.18 5.15 -7.88
N TRP A 161 4.35 4.70 -8.37
CA TRP A 161 5.31 5.63 -8.95
C TRP A 161 4.97 5.87 -10.41
N ARG A 162 5.34 7.04 -10.91
CA ARG A 162 5.31 7.44 -12.32
C ARG A 162 6.71 7.81 -12.78
N SER A 163 6.84 8.18 -14.05
CA SER A 163 8.08 8.74 -14.60
C SER A 163 8.66 9.83 -13.69
N LYS A 164 9.99 9.88 -13.58
CA LYS A 164 10.73 10.83 -12.72
C LYS A 164 10.40 10.74 -11.22
N GLY A 165 9.86 9.59 -10.79
CA GLY A 165 9.58 9.30 -9.39
C GLY A 165 8.35 10.00 -8.82
N LEU A 166 7.47 10.56 -9.66
CA LEU A 166 6.25 11.19 -9.15
C LEU A 166 5.34 10.14 -8.49
N GLY A 167 4.95 10.36 -7.25
CA GLY A 167 4.03 9.49 -6.51
C GLY A 167 2.57 9.87 -6.73
N GLU A 168 1.68 8.89 -6.64
CA GLU A 168 0.23 9.08 -6.59
C GLU A 168 -0.40 7.97 -5.74
N LEU A 169 -1.62 8.19 -5.23
CA LEU A 169 -2.50 7.08 -4.87
C LEU A 169 -3.28 6.64 -6.11
N TYR A 170 -3.40 5.34 -6.27
CA TYR A 170 -4.22 4.75 -7.32
C TYR A 170 -5.33 3.91 -6.69
N THR A 171 -6.54 4.47 -6.72
CA THR A 171 -7.66 3.95 -5.93
C THR A 171 -8.69 3.25 -6.80
N TYR A 172 -9.17 2.15 -6.26
CA TYR A 172 -10.33 1.39 -6.71
C TYR A 172 -11.38 1.56 -5.61
N LEU A 173 -12.26 2.55 -5.73
CA LEU A 173 -13.37 2.77 -4.82
C LEU A 173 -14.71 2.56 -5.55
N PRO A 174 -15.84 2.43 -4.83
CA PRO A 174 -17.17 2.50 -5.42
C PRO A 174 -17.32 3.73 -6.34
N LEU A 175 -17.90 3.54 -7.52
CA LEU A 175 -18.04 4.57 -8.56
C LEU A 175 -19.27 5.46 -8.31
N THR A 176 -19.29 6.19 -7.19
CA THR A 176 -20.34 7.17 -6.87
C THR A 176 -19.97 8.57 -7.38
N ALA A 177 -20.98 9.42 -7.61
CA ALA A 177 -20.76 10.80 -8.03
C ALA A 177 -19.95 11.60 -6.99
N ASN A 178 -20.27 11.44 -5.71
CA ASN A 178 -19.51 12.07 -4.63
C ASN A 178 -18.06 11.56 -4.57
N ASN A 179 -17.80 10.24 -4.64
CA ASN A 179 -16.42 9.75 -4.68
C ASN A 179 -15.64 10.35 -5.86
N ARG A 180 -16.24 10.41 -7.05
CA ARG A 180 -15.63 11.06 -8.21
C ARG A 180 -15.26 12.50 -7.92
N GLU A 181 -16.19 13.29 -7.37
CA GLU A 181 -15.94 14.69 -7.00
C GLU A 181 -14.81 14.82 -5.97
N ARG A 182 -14.89 14.08 -4.85
CA ARG A 182 -13.90 14.13 -3.76
C ARG A 182 -12.51 13.73 -4.23
N LEU A 183 -12.39 12.66 -5.01
CA LEU A 183 -11.10 12.17 -5.51
C LEU A 183 -10.49 13.12 -6.55
N LEU A 184 -11.30 13.70 -7.44
CA LEU A 184 -10.80 14.64 -8.45
C LEU A 184 -10.40 15.99 -7.85
N ALA A 185 -10.97 16.38 -6.70
CA ALA A 185 -10.60 17.58 -5.98
C ALA A 185 -9.25 17.48 -5.26
N VAL A 186 -8.69 16.28 -5.09
CA VAL A 186 -7.40 16.10 -4.40
C VAL A 186 -6.26 16.71 -5.23
N PRO A 187 -5.50 17.68 -4.68
CA PRO A 187 -4.35 18.27 -5.37
C PRO A 187 -3.14 17.32 -5.36
N PRO A 188 -2.11 17.57 -6.17
CA PRO A 188 -2.02 18.62 -7.17
C PRO A 188 -2.58 18.22 -8.55
N SER A 189 -2.79 16.93 -8.80
CA SER A 189 -3.37 16.44 -10.06
C SER A 189 -4.08 15.11 -9.84
N SER A 190 -5.39 15.09 -10.02
CA SER A 190 -6.20 13.88 -9.96
C SER A 190 -6.93 13.63 -11.28
N LYS A 191 -7.01 12.36 -11.67
CA LYS A 191 -7.57 11.93 -12.96
C LYS A 191 -8.31 10.62 -12.79
N GLU A 192 -9.55 10.62 -13.25
CA GLU A 192 -10.33 9.41 -13.43
C GLU A 192 -9.80 8.62 -14.63
N ASN A 193 -9.73 7.31 -14.47
CA ASN A 193 -9.53 6.38 -15.58
C ASN A 193 -10.70 5.40 -15.58
N SER A 194 -11.66 5.64 -16.48
CA SER A 194 -12.95 4.93 -16.53
C SER A 194 -12.79 3.41 -16.59
N ASP A 195 -11.75 2.93 -17.29
CA ASP A 195 -11.52 1.50 -17.48
C ASP A 195 -10.76 0.86 -16.31
N TYR A 196 -10.25 1.66 -15.37
CA TYR A 196 -9.39 1.17 -14.30
C TYR A 196 -9.69 1.80 -12.93
N GLY A 197 -8.86 2.71 -12.43
CA GLY A 197 -8.96 3.34 -11.11
C GLY A 197 -8.59 4.82 -11.18
N PHE A 198 -8.79 5.55 -10.09
CA PHE A 198 -8.47 6.97 -10.03
C PHE A 198 -6.99 7.15 -9.75
N SER A 199 -6.31 7.97 -10.54
CA SER A 199 -5.03 8.57 -10.13
C SER A 199 -5.35 9.75 -9.24
N VAL A 200 -4.92 9.72 -7.98
CA VAL A 200 -5.28 10.69 -6.94
C VAL A 200 -4.00 11.35 -6.43
N GLY A 201 -3.95 12.68 -6.48
CA GLY A 201 -2.82 13.46 -5.99
C GLY A 201 -1.49 13.15 -6.67
N ARG A 202 -1.47 12.89 -7.98
CA ARG A 202 -0.22 12.64 -8.71
C ARG A 202 0.73 13.81 -8.53
N SER A 203 1.99 13.50 -8.21
CA SER A 203 3.08 14.44 -7.88
C SER A 203 2.97 15.13 -6.51
N ALA A 204 2.03 14.72 -5.64
CA ALA A 204 1.97 15.21 -4.26
C ALA A 204 3.24 14.88 -3.45
N PHE A 205 3.98 13.86 -3.87
CA PHE A 205 5.27 13.47 -3.32
C PHE A 205 6.13 12.83 -4.42
N LYS A 206 7.42 12.63 -4.14
CA LYS A 206 8.32 11.97 -5.08
C LYS A 206 9.12 10.87 -4.38
N PHE A 207 9.27 9.74 -5.06
CA PHE A 207 9.98 8.56 -4.59
C PHE A 207 11.49 8.63 -4.78
N ASP A 208 12.06 9.75 -5.28
CA ASP A 208 13.53 9.90 -5.31
C ASP A 208 14.15 9.81 -3.91
N ILE A 209 13.40 10.17 -2.87
CA ILE A 209 13.80 9.99 -1.47
C ILE A 209 13.93 8.52 -1.05
N ALA A 210 13.37 7.58 -1.82
CA ALA A 210 13.47 6.14 -1.56
C ALA A 210 14.66 5.49 -2.28
N VAL A 211 15.35 6.22 -3.16
CA VAL A 211 16.46 5.68 -3.95
C VAL A 211 17.70 5.58 -3.06
N GLY A 212 18.08 4.34 -2.73
CA GLY A 212 19.17 4.03 -1.82
C GLY A 212 18.89 4.39 -0.36
N LYS A 213 17.67 4.77 0.00
CA LYS A 213 17.29 5.17 1.36
C LYS A 213 15.94 4.56 1.77
N TRP A 214 15.80 4.29 3.05
CA TRP A 214 14.54 3.81 3.60
C TRP A 214 13.55 4.95 3.76
N VAL A 215 12.35 4.76 3.22
CA VAL A 215 11.21 5.67 3.36
C VAL A 215 10.02 4.93 3.93
N SER A 216 9.30 5.55 4.84
CA SER A 216 8.05 5.09 5.44
C SER A 216 6.85 5.58 4.62
N LEU A 217 5.92 4.66 4.36
CA LEU A 217 4.59 4.95 3.83
C LEU A 217 3.56 4.47 4.85
N SER A 218 2.61 5.33 5.20
CA SER A 218 1.55 5.02 6.16
C SER A 218 0.19 5.41 5.59
N PHE A 219 -0.77 4.50 5.68
CA PHE A 219 -2.11 4.65 5.11
C PHE A 219 -3.12 4.60 6.25
N ARG A 220 -3.87 5.69 6.46
CA ARG A 220 -5.05 5.68 7.34
C ARG A 220 -6.28 5.50 6.47
N VAL A 221 -7.05 4.48 6.78
CA VAL A 221 -8.29 4.15 6.09
C VAL A 221 -9.40 4.07 7.13
N LYS A 222 -10.42 4.91 6.95
CA LYS A 222 -11.67 4.86 7.72
C LYS A 222 -12.80 4.49 6.77
N LEU A 223 -13.45 3.36 7.04
CA LEU A 223 -14.69 2.98 6.36
C LEU A 223 -15.79 3.98 6.72
N ASN A 224 -16.65 4.28 5.76
CA ASN A 224 -17.86 5.06 6.03
C ASN A 224 -18.88 4.24 6.82
N THR A 225 -19.72 4.92 7.60
CA THR A 225 -21.00 4.38 8.05
C THR A 225 -21.85 4.05 6.83
N VAL A 226 -22.51 2.88 6.81
CA VAL A 226 -23.32 2.48 5.67
C VAL A 226 -24.47 3.46 5.47
N GLY A 227 -24.61 3.97 4.24
CA GLY A 227 -25.57 5.03 3.89
C GLY A 227 -25.06 6.47 4.12
N ALA A 228 -23.84 6.65 4.65
CA ALA A 228 -23.21 7.95 4.83
C ALA A 228 -21.93 8.10 3.97
N GLU A 229 -21.52 9.35 3.80
CA GLU A 229 -20.31 9.76 3.07
C GLU A 229 -19.30 10.35 4.06
N ASP A 230 -18.85 9.55 5.02
CA ASP A 230 -17.95 9.95 6.11
C ASP A 230 -16.66 9.09 6.19
N GLY A 231 -16.37 8.35 5.12
CA GLY A 231 -15.14 7.60 4.96
C GLY A 231 -13.95 8.50 4.68
N GLU A 232 -12.77 8.03 5.06
CA GLU A 232 -11.53 8.79 4.95
C GLU A 232 -10.36 7.94 4.45
N LEU A 233 -9.48 8.60 3.69
CA LEU A 233 -8.23 8.07 3.21
C LEU A 233 -7.14 9.13 3.39
N GLU A 234 -6.07 8.78 4.08
CA GLU A 234 -4.89 9.63 4.21
C GLU A 234 -3.61 8.81 4.02
N LEU A 235 -2.67 9.35 3.25
CA LEU A 235 -1.33 8.80 3.03
C LEU A 235 -0.29 9.76 3.61
N TRP A 236 0.58 9.22 4.45
CA TRP A 236 1.78 9.88 4.91
C TRP A 236 3.02 9.26 4.25
N VAL A 237 3.99 10.13 3.96
CA VAL A 237 5.34 9.76 3.53
C VAL A 237 6.32 10.47 4.44
N GLU A 238 7.19 9.73 5.14
CA GLU A 238 8.07 10.30 6.19
C GLU A 238 7.31 11.14 7.23
N GLY A 239 6.19 10.60 7.73
CA GLY A 239 5.35 11.28 8.73
C GLY A 239 4.62 12.52 8.23
N LYS A 240 4.79 12.93 6.96
CA LYS A 240 4.11 14.09 6.37
C LYS A 240 2.88 13.63 5.61
N SER A 241 1.72 14.19 5.93
CA SER A 241 0.48 13.93 5.17
C SER A 241 0.62 14.52 3.77
N VAL A 242 0.62 13.66 2.75
CA VAL A 242 0.84 14.06 1.35
C VAL A 242 -0.44 13.95 0.51
N ILE A 243 -1.35 13.04 0.85
CA ILE A 243 -2.64 12.90 0.18
C ILE A 243 -3.70 12.66 1.24
N LYS A 244 -4.77 13.44 1.21
CA LYS A 244 -5.94 13.28 2.08
C LYS A 244 -7.23 13.44 1.27
N ALA A 245 -8.13 12.49 1.42
CA ALA A 245 -9.47 12.53 0.87
C ALA A 245 -10.46 12.14 1.99
N VAL A 246 -11.47 12.97 2.19
CA VAL A 246 -12.52 12.79 3.20
C VAL A 246 -13.88 12.85 2.55
N GLY A 247 -14.88 12.34 3.26
CA GLY A 247 -16.24 12.34 2.78
C GLY A 247 -16.47 11.30 1.68
N LEU A 248 -15.80 10.14 1.79
CA LEU A 248 -15.83 9.07 0.79
C LEU A 248 -16.85 7.98 1.16
N THR A 249 -17.32 7.25 0.16
CA THR A 249 -18.02 5.97 0.31
C THR A 249 -17.06 4.82 -0.06
N LEU A 250 -16.55 4.09 0.93
CA LEU A 250 -15.70 2.90 0.73
C LEU A 250 -16.51 1.61 0.72
N ARG A 251 -17.72 1.62 1.30
CA ARG A 251 -18.63 0.47 1.38
C ARG A 251 -20.11 0.90 1.35
N ASP A 252 -20.95 0.00 0.86
CA ASP A 252 -22.41 0.08 0.87
C ASP A 252 -23.07 -1.00 1.77
N SER A 253 -22.26 -1.87 2.37
CA SER A 253 -22.71 -3.03 3.15
C SER A 253 -21.93 -3.17 4.45
N GLU A 254 -22.66 -3.47 5.53
CA GLU A 254 -22.09 -3.79 6.85
C GLU A 254 -21.36 -5.15 6.85
N HIS A 255 -21.25 -5.85 5.73
CA HIS A 255 -20.39 -7.02 5.57
C HIS A 255 -19.03 -6.69 4.93
N SER A 256 -18.88 -5.47 4.41
CA SER A 256 -17.60 -4.99 3.88
C SER A 256 -16.65 -4.61 5.01
N ARG A 257 -15.43 -5.13 4.95
CA ARG A 257 -14.39 -4.98 5.97
C ARG A 257 -13.09 -4.49 5.35
N ILE A 258 -12.24 -3.84 6.14
CA ILE A 258 -10.81 -3.75 5.82
C ILE A 258 -10.24 -5.16 6.00
N LYS A 259 -9.47 -5.66 5.02
CA LYS A 259 -8.95 -7.03 5.02
C LYS A 259 -7.44 -7.14 5.25
N GLY A 260 -6.75 -6.00 5.22
CA GLY A 260 -5.31 -5.90 5.42
C GLY A 260 -4.62 -5.20 4.25
N ALA A 261 -3.47 -5.71 3.82
CA ALA A 261 -2.70 -5.13 2.72
C ALA A 261 -2.66 -6.03 1.47
N HIS A 262 -2.88 -5.41 0.32
CA HIS A 262 -2.57 -5.99 -0.99
C HIS A 262 -1.11 -5.65 -1.30
N PHE A 263 -0.22 -6.57 -0.96
CA PHE A 263 1.22 -6.39 -1.05
C PHE A 263 1.71 -6.84 -2.42
N GLN A 264 1.54 -5.98 -3.40
CA GLN A 264 1.89 -6.26 -4.79
C GLN A 264 2.67 -5.11 -5.41
N THR A 265 3.81 -5.44 -6.02
CA THR A 265 4.65 -4.48 -6.72
C THR A 265 5.14 -5.04 -8.03
N PHE A 266 5.13 -4.19 -9.07
CA PHE A 266 5.56 -4.50 -10.43
C PHE A 266 5.66 -3.20 -11.24
N PHE A 267 6.50 -3.18 -12.27
CA PHE A 267 6.47 -2.14 -13.30
C PHE A 267 5.20 -2.29 -14.15
N GLY A 268 4.47 -1.24 -14.49
CA GLY A 268 3.31 -1.48 -15.35
C GLY A 268 2.24 -0.42 -15.39
N GLY A 269 1.10 -0.81 -15.95
CA GLY A 269 0.84 -0.63 -17.39
C GLY A 269 0.74 -2.01 -18.05
N HIS A 270 0.50 -2.07 -19.36
CA HIS A 270 0.37 -3.32 -20.10
C HIS A 270 1.22 -3.37 -21.38
N GLN A 271 1.86 -2.26 -21.74
CA GLN A 271 2.63 -2.12 -22.97
C GLN A 271 4.13 -2.20 -22.67
N ASP A 272 4.93 -2.57 -23.67
CA ASP A 272 6.38 -2.77 -23.55
C ASP A 272 7.12 -1.51 -23.07
N ASP A 273 6.59 -0.32 -23.33
CA ASP A 273 7.13 0.96 -22.87
C ASP A 273 6.93 1.22 -21.36
N TRP A 274 6.32 0.29 -20.63
CA TRP A 274 6.28 0.26 -19.16
C TRP A 274 7.30 -0.69 -18.56
N ALA A 275 7.98 -1.49 -19.37
CA ALA A 275 8.85 -2.54 -18.89
C ALA A 275 10.08 -1.97 -18.16
N SER A 276 10.53 -2.66 -17.10
CA SER A 276 11.80 -2.33 -16.45
C SER A 276 12.92 -2.31 -17.49
N SER A 277 13.64 -1.20 -17.59
CA SER A 277 14.71 -0.99 -18.58
C SER A 277 15.97 -1.80 -18.29
N LYS A 278 16.12 -2.25 -17.04
CA LYS A 278 17.22 -3.09 -16.56
C LYS A 278 16.75 -3.99 -15.42
N ASP A 279 17.65 -4.83 -14.93
CA ASP A 279 17.44 -5.55 -13.68
C ASP A 279 17.47 -4.58 -12.49
N GLN A 280 16.40 -4.55 -11.70
CA GLN A 280 16.25 -3.63 -10.57
C GLN A 280 15.69 -4.35 -9.35
N ARG A 281 15.98 -3.81 -8.15
CA ARG A 281 15.47 -4.33 -6.89
C ARG A 281 14.81 -3.27 -6.03
N ALA A 282 13.81 -3.69 -5.25
CA ALA A 282 13.24 -2.92 -4.16
C ALA A 282 13.13 -3.79 -2.92
N TRP A 283 13.20 -3.18 -1.74
CA TRP A 283 13.12 -3.88 -0.47
C TRP A 283 12.00 -3.28 0.37
N PHE A 284 11.27 -4.14 1.08
CA PHE A 284 10.14 -3.76 1.92
C PHE A 284 10.29 -4.38 3.30
N ALA A 285 10.13 -3.57 4.35
CA ALA A 285 10.35 -3.99 5.72
C ALA A 285 9.42 -3.26 6.70
N ASP A 286 9.52 -3.61 7.97
CA ASP A 286 8.87 -2.88 9.08
C ASP A 286 7.36 -2.68 8.91
N LEU A 287 6.71 -3.66 8.29
CA LEU A 287 5.26 -3.69 8.16
C LEU A 287 4.62 -3.53 9.54
N SER A 288 3.78 -2.52 9.69
CA SER A 288 3.10 -2.22 10.93
C SER A 288 1.62 -1.94 10.67
N GLY A 289 0.80 -2.13 11.69
CA GLY A 289 -0.63 -1.85 11.60
C GLY A 289 -1.24 -1.57 12.96
N VAL A 290 -2.12 -0.58 13.04
CA VAL A 290 -2.92 -0.30 14.24
C VAL A 290 -4.40 -0.16 13.90
N ILE A 291 -5.24 -0.54 14.85
CA ILE A 291 -6.70 -0.38 14.81
C ILE A 291 -7.06 0.77 15.73
N ILE A 292 -7.68 1.80 15.17
CA ILE A 292 -8.16 2.98 15.88
C ILE A 292 -9.60 2.75 16.37
N GLU A 293 -10.44 2.23 15.47
CA GLU A 293 -11.86 1.96 15.68
C GLU A 293 -12.24 0.60 15.10
#